data_AF-A0A9J6GER5-F1
#
_entry.id   AF-A0A9J6GER5-F1
#
_cell.length_a   1.000
_cell.length_b   1.000
_cell.length_c   1.000
_cell.angle_alpha   90.00
_cell.angle_beta   90.00
_cell.angle_gamma   90.00
#
_symmetry.space_group_name_H-M   'P 1'
#
loop_
_entity.id
_entity.type
_entity.pdbx_description
1 polymer ?
#
loop_
_entity_poly.entity_id
_entity_poly.type
_entity_poly.pdbx_seq_one_letter_code
_entity_poly.pdbx_strand_id
1 'polypeptide(L)'
;MVGDTEKAADFVPVDVVINTMILVAWHTAVQRPDTVPVYHVASGTLRRLTWGDIERIAYGLLLWHPMPNPVRHPGGGFKKSRLLNSLSMFFEHRCPALIFDAYLWMSGRKPK
;
A
#
# COMPACT_ATOMS: atom_id res chain seq x y z
N MET A 1 -7.73 5.14 4.57
CA MET A 1 -8.14 3.76 4.28
C MET A 1 -8.83 3.18 5.50
N VAL A 2 -9.79 2.27 5.32
CA VAL A 2 -10.39 1.57 6.46
C VAL A 2 -9.40 0.51 6.94
N GLY A 3 -8.98 0.59 8.19
CA GLY A 3 -8.00 -0.33 8.75
C GLY A 3 -7.65 0.03 10.18
N ASP A 4 -7.00 -0.91 10.86
CA ASP A 4 -6.55 -0.77 12.24
C ASP A 4 -5.03 -0.76 12.27
N THR A 5 -4.46 0.36 12.71
CA THR A 5 -3.02 0.60 12.77
C THR A 5 -2.28 -0.36 13.70
N GLU A 6 -2.97 -0.96 14.68
CA GLU A 6 -2.37 -1.87 15.66
C GLU A 6 -2.27 -3.32 15.16
N LYS A 7 -2.94 -3.62 14.04
CA LYS A 7 -2.92 -4.96 13.44
C LYS A 7 -1.60 -5.21 12.74
N ALA A 8 -1.12 -6.44 12.88
CA ALA A 8 0.07 -6.90 12.17
C ALA A 8 -0.19 -6.87 10.66
N ALA A 9 0.81 -6.40 9.92
CA ALA A 9 0.86 -6.43 8.47
C ALA A 9 1.87 -7.50 8.05
N ASP A 10 1.41 -8.46 7.25
CA ASP A 10 2.29 -9.47 6.67
C ASP A 10 2.96 -8.87 5.42
N PHE A 11 4.19 -8.40 5.60
CA PHE A 11 4.94 -7.69 4.56
C PHE A 11 6.13 -8.53 4.13
N VAL A 12 6.07 -9.03 2.89
CA VAL A 12 7.12 -9.85 2.28
C VAL A 12 7.61 -9.14 1.01
N PRO A 13 8.94 -8.89 0.86
CA PRO A 13 9.49 -8.34 -0.37
C PRO A 13 9.23 -9.28 -1.56
N VAL A 14 8.88 -8.70 -2.71
CA VAL A 14 8.56 -9.46 -3.93
C VAL A 14 9.73 -10.36 -4.38
N ASP A 15 10.97 -9.90 -4.22
CA ASP A 15 12.16 -10.66 -4.58
C ASP A 15 12.28 -11.96 -3.79
N VAL A 16 11.89 -11.95 -2.50
CA VAL A 16 11.87 -13.16 -1.67
C VAL A 16 10.85 -14.16 -2.21
N VAL A 17 9.67 -13.68 -2.61
CA VAL A 17 8.62 -14.52 -3.20
C VAL A 17 9.11 -15.15 -4.51
N ILE A 18 9.69 -14.35 -5.41
CA ILE A 18 10.21 -14.82 -6.71
C ILE A 18 11.34 -15.83 -6.51
N ASN A 19 12.32 -15.52 -5.67
CA ASN A 19 13.43 -16.43 -5.39
C ASN A 19 12.94 -17.75 -4.80
N THR A 20 11.93 -17.69 -3.93
CA THR A 20 11.31 -18.91 -3.39
C THR A 20 10.63 -19.73 -4.49
N MET A 21 9.91 -19.09 -5.41
CA MET A 21 9.28 -19.80 -6.54
C MET A 21 10.31 -20.53 -7.42
N ILE A 22 11.43 -19.87 -7.74
CA ILE A 22 12.53 -20.48 -8.51
C ILE A 22 13.13 -21.67 -7.76
N LEU A 23 13.39 -21.50 -6.46
CA LEU A 23 13.96 -22.55 -5.61
C LEU A 23 13.02 -23.74 -5.49
N VAL A 24 11.72 -23.51 -5.32
CA VAL A 24 10.71 -24.57 -5.28
C VAL A 24 10.64 -25.32 -6.61
N ALA A 25 10.68 -24.63 -7.74
CA ALA A 25 10.70 -25.28 -9.05
C ALA A 25 11.93 -26.19 -9.23
N TRP A 26 13.11 -25.69 -8.87
CA TRP A 26 14.35 -26.49 -8.88
C TRP A 26 14.26 -27.69 -7.94
N HIS A 27 13.83 -27.48 -6.69
CA HIS A 27 13.71 -28.52 -5.67
C HIS A 27 12.75 -29.63 -6.13
N THR A 28 11.59 -29.28 -6.68
CA THR A 28 10.63 -30.24 -7.20
C THR A 28 11.20 -31.05 -8.37
N ALA A 29 11.96 -30.42 -9.28
CA ALA A 29 12.56 -31.11 -10.41
C ALA A 29 13.67 -32.10 -10.01
N VAL A 30 14.47 -31.73 -9.01
CA VAL A 30 15.62 -32.54 -8.54
C VAL A 30 15.19 -33.62 -7.55
N GLN A 31 14.45 -33.26 -6.51
CA GLN A 31 14.10 -34.17 -5.41
C GLN A 31 12.90 -35.05 -5.73
N ARG A 32 12.05 -34.64 -6.68
CA ARG A 32 10.84 -35.37 -7.11
C ARG A 32 10.05 -35.94 -5.92
N PRO A 33 9.63 -35.08 -4.97
CA PRO A 33 8.98 -35.53 -3.75
C PRO A 33 7.71 -36.35 -4.08
N ASP A 34 7.50 -37.43 -3.33
CA ASP A 34 6.37 -38.35 -3.54
C ASP A 34 5.00 -37.70 -3.29
N THR A 35 4.98 -36.57 -2.57
CA THR A 35 3.78 -35.79 -2.26
C THR A 35 3.98 -34.35 -2.70
N VAL A 36 2.88 -33.63 -2.94
CA VAL A 36 2.93 -32.21 -3.32
C VAL A 36 3.26 -31.36 -2.08
N PRO A 37 4.47 -30.78 -1.97
CA PRO A 37 4.81 -29.92 -0.84
C PRO A 37 4.10 -28.56 -0.93
N VAL A 38 3.75 -28.00 0.23
CA VAL A 38 3.18 -26.64 0.34
C VAL A 38 4.20 -25.74 1.03
N TYR A 39 4.59 -24.66 0.36
CA TYR A 39 5.54 -23.67 0.88
C TYR A 39 4.83 -22.35 1.17
N HIS A 40 4.96 -21.85 2.40
CA HIS A 40 4.42 -20.55 2.81
C HIS A 40 5.54 -19.51 2.85
N VAL A 41 5.33 -18.39 2.16
CA VAL A 41 6.20 -17.21 2.26
C VAL A 41 5.42 -16.13 3.01
N ALA A 42 5.57 -16.10 4.33
CA ALA A 42 4.93 -15.14 5.22
C ALA A 42 5.96 -14.64 6.24
N SER A 43 5.89 -13.37 6.62
CA SER A 43 6.75 -12.82 7.67
C SER A 43 6.33 -13.31 9.06
N GLY A 44 5.06 -13.67 9.23
CA GLY A 44 4.51 -14.24 10.46
C GLY A 44 4.80 -13.37 11.70
N THR A 45 5.10 -14.03 12.83
CA THR A 45 5.41 -13.37 14.11
C THR A 45 6.89 -13.00 14.27
N LEU A 46 7.76 -13.40 13.34
CA LEU A 46 9.22 -13.23 13.45
C LEU A 46 9.63 -11.76 13.55
N ARG A 47 8.91 -10.87 12.88
CA ARG A 47 9.06 -9.42 13.01
C ARG A 47 7.70 -8.76 12.86
N ARG A 48 7.09 -8.41 14.00
CA ARG A 48 5.79 -7.75 14.04
C ARG A 48 5.91 -6.34 13.47
N LEU A 49 5.58 -6.18 12.19
CA LEU A 49 5.33 -4.89 11.55
C LEU A 49 3.83 -4.61 11.64
N THR A 50 3.42 -3.42 12.09
CA THR A 50 2.01 -3.04 12.10
C THR A 50 1.66 -2.16 10.90
N TRP A 51 0.38 -2.06 10.56
CA TRP A 51 -0.08 -1.12 9.52
C TRP A 51 0.26 0.34 9.88
N GLY A 52 0.29 0.68 11.18
CA GLY A 52 0.76 1.99 11.64
C GLY A 52 2.25 2.21 11.41
N ASP A 53 3.07 1.17 11.57
CA ASP A 53 4.51 1.25 11.25
C ASP A 53 4.73 1.43 9.75
N ILE A 54 3.98 0.69 8.92
CA ILE A 54 4.02 0.86 7.46
C ILE A 54 3.64 2.28 7.08
N GLU A 55 2.55 2.82 7.64
CA GLU A 55 2.11 4.19 7.37
C GLU A 55 3.23 5.20 7.72
N ARG A 56 3.84 5.08 8.90
CA ARG A 56 4.92 5.96 9.35
C ARG A 56 6.14 5.90 8.43
N ILE A 57 6.58 4.70 8.06
CA ILE A 57 7.76 4.49 7.21
C ILE A 57 7.47 4.99 5.79
N ALA A 58 6.34 4.60 5.20
CA ALA A 58 5.96 4.98 3.83
C ALA A 58 5.80 6.50 3.71
N TYR A 59 5.17 7.15 4.69
CA TYR A 59 5.02 8.60 4.67
C TYR A 59 6.36 9.33 4.70
N GLY A 60 7.30 8.88 5.55
CA GLY A 60 8.65 9.44 5.60
C GLY A 60 9.40 9.29 4.27
N LEU A 61 9.32 8.11 3.65
CA LEU A 61 9.93 7.85 2.35
C LEU A 61 9.32 8.71 1.23
N LEU A 62 7.99 8.86 1.23
CA LEU A 62 7.30 9.66 0.22
C LEU A 62 7.62 11.16 0.31
N LEU A 63 7.90 11.67 1.51
CA LEU A 63 8.37 13.04 1.70
C LEU A 63 9.83 13.22 1.27
N TRP A 64 10.67 12.21 1.52
CA TRP A 64 12.08 12.25 1.15
C TRP A 64 12.32 12.00 -0.35
N HIS A 65 11.41 11.25 -0.99
CA HIS A 65 11.41 10.94 -2.41
C HIS A 65 10.09 11.35 -3.06
N PRO A 66 9.85 12.67 -3.25
CA PRO A 66 8.60 13.15 -3.80
C PRO A 66 8.43 12.73 -5.27
N MET A 67 7.20 12.39 -5.62
CA MET A 67 6.81 12.13 -7.01
C MET A 67 6.90 13.40 -7.86
N PRO A 68 7.19 13.32 -9.17
CA PRO A 68 7.18 14.48 -10.04
C PRO A 68 5.76 15.06 -10.17
N ASN A 69 5.64 16.38 -10.03
CA ASN A 69 4.40 17.15 -10.19
C ASN A 69 3.22 16.70 -9.28
N PRO A 70 3.40 16.61 -7.94
CA PRO A 70 2.31 16.26 -7.07
C PRO A 70 1.36 17.46 -6.92
N VAL A 71 0.07 17.26 -7.18
CA VAL A 71 -0.97 18.29 -6.95
C VAL A 71 -1.10 18.61 -5.46
N ARG A 72 -0.81 17.62 -4.60
CA ARG A 72 -0.84 17.71 -3.14
C ARG A 72 0.22 16.77 -2.57
N HIS A 73 0.78 17.10 -1.40
CA HIS A 73 1.60 16.16 -0.65
C HIS A 73 0.83 14.84 -0.43
N PRO A 74 1.52 13.68 -0.50
CA PRO A 74 0.92 12.41 -0.14
C PRO A 74 0.42 12.52 1.30
N GLY A 75 -0.80 12.04 1.55
CA GLY A 75 -1.51 12.20 2.80
C GLY A 75 -2.46 11.04 3.02
N GLY A 76 -3.23 11.13 4.10
CA GLY A 76 -4.13 10.07 4.52
C GLY A 76 -3.47 9.09 5.49
N GLY A 77 -4.28 8.15 5.96
CA GLY A 77 -3.92 7.21 7.00
C GLY A 77 -5.03 6.20 7.23
N PHE A 78 -4.81 5.25 8.13
CA PHE A 78 -5.80 4.26 8.51
C PHE A 78 -6.86 4.82 9.46
N LYS A 79 -8.12 4.42 9.26
CA LYS A 79 -9.27 4.80 10.10
C LYS A 79 -10.06 3.54 10.45
N LYS A 80 -10.33 3.32 11.75
CA LYS A 80 -11.10 2.15 12.22
C LYS A 80 -12.58 2.21 11.79
N SER A 81 -13.13 3.41 11.58
CA SER A 81 -14.53 3.62 11.17
C SER A 81 -14.67 3.94 9.68
N ARG A 82 -15.64 3.29 9.02
CA ARG A 82 -16.01 3.57 7.63
C ARG A 82 -16.55 4.98 7.43
N LEU A 83 -17.29 5.50 8.42
CA LEU A 83 -17.84 6.86 8.36
C LEU A 83 -16.71 7.89 8.36
N LEU A 84 -15.78 7.77 9.32
CA LEU A 84 -14.61 8.66 9.40
C LEU A 84 -13.74 8.57 8.14
N ASN A 85 -13.53 7.36 7.61
CA ASN A 85 -12.82 7.22 6.34
C ASN A 85 -13.56 7.90 5.18
N SER A 86 -14.89 7.80 5.13
CA SER A 86 -15.70 8.43 4.07
C SER A 86 -15.68 9.96 4.16
N LEU A 87 -15.78 10.52 5.37
CA LEU A 87 -15.64 11.96 5.60
C LEU A 87 -14.24 12.44 5.21
N SER A 88 -13.19 11.76 5.68
CA SER A 88 -11.79 12.06 5.31
C SER A 88 -11.60 12.01 3.78
N MET A 89 -12.11 10.98 3.10
CA MET A 89 -12.03 10.91 1.63
C MET A 89 -12.78 12.06 0.94
N PHE A 90 -13.95 12.42 1.43
CA PHE A 90 -14.73 13.53 0.89
C PHE A 90 -13.99 14.86 1.02
N PHE A 91 -13.48 15.19 2.21
CA PHE A 91 -12.84 16.47 2.47
C PHE A 91 -11.38 16.55 1.97
N GLU A 92 -10.62 15.47 2.00
CA GLU A 92 -9.20 15.51 1.61
C GLU A 92 -8.95 15.27 0.12
N HIS A 93 -9.86 14.55 -0.55
CA HIS A 93 -9.70 14.20 -1.97
C HIS A 93 -10.79 14.82 -2.84
N ARG A 94 -12.07 14.53 -2.56
CA ARG A 94 -13.16 14.86 -3.49
C ARG A 94 -13.47 16.35 -3.54
N CYS A 95 -13.60 17.01 -2.39
CA CYS A 95 -13.90 18.43 -2.31
C CYS A 95 -12.78 19.29 -2.95
N PRO A 96 -11.48 19.09 -2.63
CA PRO A 96 -10.40 19.84 -3.27
C PRO A 96 -10.31 19.59 -4.78
N ALA A 97 -10.54 18.36 -5.25
CA ALA A 97 -10.55 18.05 -6.67
C ALA A 97 -11.66 18.81 -7.40
N LEU A 98 -12.89 18.79 -6.88
CA LEU A 98 -14.03 19.52 -7.45
C LEU A 98 -13.78 21.03 -7.51
N ILE A 99 -13.17 21.61 -6.46
CA ILE A 99 -12.80 23.03 -6.44
C ILE A 99 -11.75 23.32 -7.52
N PHE A 100 -10.74 22.47 -7.65
CA PHE A 100 -9.68 22.64 -8.63
C PHE A 100 -10.20 22.51 -10.07
N ASP A 101 -11.08 21.56 -10.33
CA ASP A 101 -11.72 21.38 -11.64
C ASP A 101 -12.63 22.55 -12.00
N ALA A 102 -13.40 23.05 -11.04
CA ALA A 102 -14.21 24.25 -11.24
C ALA A 102 -13.32 25.45 -11.60
N TYR A 103 -12.18 25.62 -10.92
CA TYR A 103 -11.21 26.67 -11.24
C TYR A 103 -10.61 26.51 -12.66
N LEU A 104 -10.22 25.29 -13.04
CA LEU A 104 -9.71 25.02 -14.38
C LEU A 104 -10.74 25.32 -15.45
N TRP A 105 -11.99 24.86 -15.25
CA TRP A 105 -13.09 25.10 -16.15
C TRP A 105 -13.38 26.60 -16.32
N MET A 106 -13.46 27.36 -15.22
CA MET A 106 -13.64 28.82 -15.25
C MET A 106 -12.48 29.55 -15.94
N SER A 107 -11.27 28.99 -15.90
CA SER A 107 -10.08 29.55 -16.58
C SER A 107 -9.95 29.11 -18.05
N GLY A 108 -10.98 28.48 -18.63
CA GLY A 108 -10.98 27.99 -20.01
C GLY A 108 -10.09 26.76 -20.24
N ARG A 109 -9.68 26.08 -19.16
CA ARG A 109 -8.84 24.87 -19.21
C ARG A 109 -9.67 23.61 -19.06
N LYS A 110 -9.09 22.52 -19.57
CA LYS A 110 -9.42 21.11 -19.33
C LYS A 110 -9.61 20.74 -17.83
N PRO A 111 -10.80 20.60 -17.20
CA PRO A 111 -10.85 19.93 -15.87
C PRO A 111 -10.32 18.50 -15.97
N LYS A 112 -9.78 17.95 -14.87
CA LYS A 112 -9.04 16.67 -14.87
C LYS A 112 -9.79 15.54 -14.18
#